data_AF-A0A350CDN2-F1
#
_entry.id   AF-A0A350CDN2-F1
#
_cell.length_a   1.000
_cell.length_b   1.000
_cell.length_c   1.000
_cell.angle_alpha   90.00
_cell.angle_beta   90.00
_cell.angle_gamma   90.00
#
_symmetry.space_group_name_H-M   'P 1'
#
loop_
_entity.id
_entity.type
_entity.pdbx_description
1 polymer ?
#
loop_
_entity_poly.entity_id
_entity_poly.type
_entity_poly.pdbx_seq_one_letter_code
_entity_poly.pdbx_strand_id
1 'polypeptide(L)'
;MHPQQFVCFLLTLPVACLFPLHCCAGSADDTVDFNRDVRPILANHCWSCHGRDEASRKAGLRLDTREAALAAGDSGQPALVPGQPAASALLQRIHATDSDEIMPPPEFSKPLSDRQKSVLQNWIRQGAHYADHWAFIPPQRPPLPAVRPSNWPVS
;
A
#
# COMPACT_ATOMS: atom_id res chain seq x y z
N MET A 1 -7.66 78.30 34.18
CA MET A 1 -6.50 77.53 34.69
C MET A 1 -6.88 76.07 34.73
N HIS A 2 -6.50 75.27 33.72
CA HIS A 2 -6.26 73.83 33.79
C HIS A 2 -5.42 73.46 32.54
N PRO A 3 -4.25 72.83 32.73
CA PRO A 3 -3.22 72.69 31.69
C PRO A 3 -3.46 71.50 30.77
N GLN A 4 -2.72 71.53 29.67
CA GLN A 4 -2.67 70.50 28.64
C GLN A 4 -1.83 69.26 29.05
N GLN A 5 -1.97 68.20 28.23
CA GLN A 5 -0.89 67.42 27.60
C GLN A 5 -0.88 65.88 27.83
N PHE A 6 -0.40 65.20 26.78
CA PHE A 6 0.16 63.83 26.68
C PHE A 6 -0.87 62.68 26.69
N VAL A 7 -1.30 62.14 25.54
CA VAL A 7 -0.57 61.27 24.58
C VAL A 7 0.17 60.12 25.27
N CYS A 8 -0.38 58.90 25.20
CA CYS A 8 0.41 57.68 25.06
C CYS A 8 -0.49 56.54 24.53
N PHE A 9 -0.43 56.31 23.22
CA PHE A 9 -0.93 55.11 22.57
C PHE A 9 -0.05 53.93 23.00
N LEU A 10 -0.54 53.07 23.88
CA LEU A 10 0.11 51.79 24.16
C LEU A 10 -0.51 50.73 23.23
N LEU A 11 0.27 50.41 22.20
CA LEU A 11 0.11 49.27 21.31
C LEU A 11 0.04 47.97 22.13
N THR A 12 -1.14 47.39 22.25
CA THR A 12 -1.30 46.00 22.67
C THR A 12 -0.87 45.10 21.51
N LEU A 13 0.35 44.55 21.59
CA LEU A 13 0.80 43.47 20.71
C LEU A 13 -0.05 42.22 20.95
N PRO A 14 -0.70 41.63 19.93
CA PRO A 14 -1.33 40.33 20.09
C PRO A 14 -0.24 39.27 20.28
N VAL A 15 -0.33 38.53 21.37
CA VAL A 15 0.47 37.33 21.62
C VAL A 15 0.16 36.34 20.51
N ALA A 16 1.05 36.28 19.51
CA ALA A 16 1.05 35.23 18.51
C ALA A 16 1.46 33.93 19.22
N CYS A 17 0.47 33.13 19.61
CA CYS A 17 0.66 31.73 19.95
C CYS A 17 1.24 31.03 18.72
N LEU A 18 2.56 30.89 18.70
CA LEU A 18 3.31 29.97 17.87
C LEU A 18 2.83 28.56 18.24
N PHE A 19 1.74 28.10 17.62
CA PHE A 19 1.48 26.68 17.51
C PHE A 19 2.56 26.11 16.58
N PRO A 20 3.54 25.32 17.08
CA PRO A 20 4.40 24.60 16.18
C PRO A 20 3.51 23.74 15.28
N LEU A 21 3.60 23.99 13.97
CA LEU A 21 3.09 23.08 12.97
C LEU A 21 3.64 21.71 13.34
N HIS A 22 2.74 20.81 13.73
CA HIS A 22 3.05 19.39 13.73
C HIS A 22 3.39 19.05 12.28
N CYS A 23 4.68 18.92 12.03
CA CYS A 23 5.17 18.20 10.87
C CYS A 23 4.63 16.78 11.04
N CYS A 24 3.48 16.50 10.41
CA CYS A 24 3.14 15.14 10.06
C CYS A 24 4.26 14.67 9.13
N ALA A 25 5.31 14.09 9.73
CA ALA A 25 6.22 13.25 9.01
C ALA A 25 5.39 12.06 8.53
N GLY A 26 4.85 12.18 7.32
CA GLY A 26 4.39 11.02 6.56
C GLY A 26 5.58 10.06 6.51
N SER A 27 5.40 8.88 7.09
CA SER A 27 6.41 7.84 7.09
C SER A 27 6.88 7.56 5.67
N ALA A 28 8.18 7.27 5.57
CA ALA A 28 8.94 7.02 4.37
C ALA A 28 8.26 6.05 3.41
N ASP A 29 8.77 6.04 2.18
CA ASP A 29 8.64 5.00 1.17
C ASP A 29 8.97 3.62 1.78
N ASP A 30 8.04 3.05 2.54
CA ASP A 30 8.15 1.73 3.10
C ASP A 30 8.07 0.76 1.92
N THR A 31 9.18 0.07 1.68
CA THR A 31 9.27 -1.02 0.70
C THR A 31 8.07 -1.95 0.89
N VAL A 32 7.32 -2.17 -0.19
CA VAL A 32 6.15 -3.03 -0.18
C VAL A 32 6.62 -4.47 -0.08
N ASP A 33 6.22 -5.18 0.97
CA ASP A 33 6.56 -6.58 1.15
C ASP A 33 5.52 -7.45 0.44
N PHE A 34 5.97 -8.31 -0.47
CA PHE A 34 5.07 -9.13 -1.26
C PHE A 34 4.21 -10.07 -0.38
N ASN A 35 4.79 -10.71 0.63
CA ASN A 35 4.08 -11.71 1.42
C ASN A 35 3.11 -11.08 2.43
N ARG A 36 3.49 -9.96 3.03
CA ARG A 36 2.69 -9.22 4.01
C ARG A 36 1.60 -8.38 3.35
N ASP A 37 1.95 -7.65 2.30
CA ASP A 37 1.10 -6.58 1.77
C ASP A 37 0.37 -6.98 0.48
N VAL A 38 1.05 -7.67 -0.45
CA VAL A 38 0.52 -7.92 -1.82
C VAL A 38 -0.23 -9.23 -1.91
N ARG A 39 0.39 -10.31 -1.42
CA ARG A 39 -0.11 -11.68 -1.51
C ARG A 39 -1.52 -11.82 -0.93
N PRO A 40 -1.88 -11.24 0.23
CA PRO A 40 -3.25 -11.33 0.74
C PRO A 40 -4.27 -10.65 -0.18
N ILE A 41 -3.88 -9.55 -0.86
CA ILE A 41 -4.75 -8.85 -1.81
C ILE A 41 -4.98 -9.74 -3.04
N LEU A 42 -3.92 -10.26 -3.65
CA LEU A 42 -4.04 -11.13 -4.83
C LEU A 42 -4.82 -12.41 -4.51
N ALA A 43 -4.59 -13.01 -3.35
CA ALA A 43 -5.30 -14.20 -2.90
C ALA A 43 -6.80 -13.97 -2.74
N ASN A 44 -7.19 -12.85 -2.11
CA ASN A 44 -8.58 -12.58 -1.78
C ASN A 44 -9.40 -12.09 -2.99
N HIS A 45 -8.77 -11.33 -3.89
CA HIS A 45 -9.47 -10.61 -4.95
C HIS A 45 -9.21 -11.17 -6.35
N CYS A 46 -8.10 -11.88 -6.59
CA CYS A 46 -7.66 -12.19 -7.97
C CYS A 46 -7.58 -13.69 -8.27
N TRP A 47 -7.03 -14.50 -7.36
CA TRP A 47 -6.66 -15.89 -7.66
C TRP A 47 -7.84 -16.85 -7.85
N SER A 48 -9.04 -16.48 -7.41
CA SER A 48 -10.24 -17.32 -7.65
C SER A 48 -10.50 -17.53 -9.15
N CYS A 49 -10.20 -16.51 -9.98
CA CYS A 49 -10.44 -16.54 -11.43
C CYS A 49 -9.15 -16.42 -12.24
N HIS A 50 -8.04 -15.98 -11.64
CA HIS A 50 -6.75 -15.80 -12.31
C HIS A 50 -5.61 -16.48 -11.54
N GLY A 51 -5.91 -17.60 -10.88
CA GLY A 51 -4.94 -18.38 -10.11
C GLY A 51 -4.64 -19.74 -10.72
N ARG A 52 -4.13 -20.65 -9.90
CA ARG A 52 -3.67 -21.98 -10.31
C ARG A 52 -4.76 -22.88 -10.90
N ASP A 53 -5.99 -22.79 -10.41
CA ASP A 53 -7.09 -23.66 -10.86
C ASP A 53 -7.46 -23.34 -12.31
N GLU A 54 -7.33 -24.33 -13.19
CA GLU A 54 -7.63 -24.21 -14.61
C GLU A 54 -9.13 -24.17 -14.90
N ALA A 55 -9.94 -24.88 -14.12
CA ALA A 55 -11.38 -24.97 -14.37
C ALA A 55 -12.08 -23.62 -14.13
N SER A 56 -11.59 -22.83 -13.17
CA SER A 56 -12.12 -21.49 -12.88
C SER A 56 -11.41 -20.37 -13.64
N ARG A 57 -10.28 -20.67 -14.33
CA ARG A 57 -9.39 -19.66 -14.91
C ARG A 57 -10.05 -18.88 -16.04
N LYS A 58 -9.94 -17.56 -15.99
CA LYS A 58 -10.44 -16.63 -17.01
C LYS A 58 -9.28 -16.00 -17.79
N ALA A 59 -9.51 -15.78 -19.09
CA ALA A 59 -8.61 -15.09 -20.01
C ALA A 59 -7.17 -15.66 -20.06
N GLY A 60 -7.02 -16.97 -19.82
CA GLY A 60 -5.71 -17.63 -19.80
C GLY A 60 -4.73 -17.10 -18.75
N LEU A 61 -5.17 -16.19 -17.87
CA LEU A 61 -4.30 -15.37 -17.04
C LEU A 61 -3.97 -16.04 -15.71
N ARG A 62 -2.70 -16.00 -15.33
CA ARG A 62 -2.15 -16.48 -14.06
C ARG A 62 -1.47 -15.32 -13.33
N LEU A 63 -2.04 -14.91 -12.20
CA LEU A 63 -1.50 -13.88 -11.31
C LEU A 63 -0.79 -14.47 -10.08
N ASP A 64 -0.86 -15.78 -9.89
CA ASP A 64 -0.21 -16.52 -8.80
C ASP A 64 1.26 -16.84 -9.08
N THR A 65 1.72 -16.71 -10.32
CA THR A 65 3.12 -16.88 -10.73
C THR A 65 3.62 -15.63 -11.43
N ARG A 66 4.85 -15.23 -11.16
CA ARG A 66 5.41 -13.99 -11.70
C ARG A 66 5.58 -14.09 -13.20
N GLU A 67 6.13 -15.20 -13.67
CA GLU A 67 6.47 -15.43 -15.07
C GLU A 67 5.24 -15.27 -15.97
N ALA A 68 4.11 -15.85 -15.55
CA ALA A 68 2.88 -15.75 -16.32
C ALA A 68 2.18 -14.39 -16.17
N ALA A 69 2.31 -13.71 -15.03
CA ALA A 69 1.76 -12.36 -14.85
C ALA A 69 2.51 -11.30 -15.68
N LEU A 70 3.78 -11.56 -16.01
CA LEU A 70 4.61 -10.74 -16.91
C LEU A 70 4.42 -11.09 -18.39
N ALA A 71 3.91 -12.28 -18.69
CA ALA A 71 3.58 -12.67 -20.05
C ALA A 71 2.30 -11.97 -20.52
N ALA A 72 2.21 -11.71 -21.82
CA ALA A 72 0.96 -11.28 -22.43
C ALA A 72 -0.07 -12.43 -22.34
N GLY A 73 -1.22 -12.16 -21.73
CA GLY A 73 -2.35 -13.08 -21.72
C GLY A 73 -3.18 -12.98 -23.01
N ASP A 74 -4.41 -13.50 -22.98
CA ASP A 74 -5.33 -13.46 -24.13
C ASP A 74 -5.67 -12.03 -24.59
N SER A 75 -5.52 -11.04 -23.69
CA SER A 75 -5.69 -9.61 -23.99
C SER A 75 -4.56 -9.02 -24.85
N GLY A 76 -3.46 -9.75 -25.06
CA GLY A 76 -2.26 -9.26 -25.74
C GLY A 76 -1.41 -8.29 -24.89
N GLN A 77 -1.79 -8.03 -23.63
CA GLN A 77 -1.07 -7.15 -22.71
C GLN A 77 -0.62 -7.92 -21.45
N PRO A 78 0.60 -7.68 -20.94
CA PRO A 78 1.01 -8.19 -19.64
C PRO A 78 0.10 -7.68 -18.51
N ALA A 79 -0.22 -8.55 -17.56
CA ALA A 79 -0.94 -8.11 -16.38
C ALA A 79 -0.08 -7.16 -15.53
N LEU A 80 1.22 -7.42 -15.47
CA LEU A 80 2.21 -6.64 -14.72
C LEU A 80 3.34 -6.19 -15.65
N VAL A 81 3.67 -4.90 -15.59
CA VAL A 81 4.86 -4.33 -16.23
C VAL A 81 5.73 -3.71 -15.14
N PRO A 82 6.85 -4.34 -14.75
CA PRO A 82 7.72 -3.87 -13.68
C PRO A 82 8.16 -2.43 -13.88
N GLY A 83 8.02 -1.61 -12.84
CA GLY A 83 8.36 -0.19 -12.87
C GLY A 83 7.36 0.70 -13.61
N GLN A 84 6.35 0.13 -14.30
CA GLN A 84 5.41 0.87 -15.14
C GLN A 84 3.95 0.60 -14.75
N PRO A 85 3.46 1.20 -13.65
CA PRO A 85 2.07 1.06 -13.22
C PRO A 85 1.04 1.34 -14.32
N ALA A 86 1.21 2.43 -15.08
CA ALA A 86 0.26 2.81 -16.12
C ALA A 86 0.17 1.82 -17.29
N ALA A 87 1.24 1.06 -17.55
CA ALA A 87 1.29 0.03 -18.58
C ALA A 87 0.80 -1.34 -18.10
N SER A 88 0.50 -1.49 -16.81
CA SER A 88 0.09 -2.76 -16.22
C SER A 88 -1.43 -2.95 -16.32
N ALA A 89 -1.88 -3.96 -17.07
CA ALA A 89 -3.31 -4.20 -17.24
C ALA A 89 -4.04 -4.45 -15.91
N LEU A 90 -3.36 -5.04 -14.91
CA LEU A 90 -3.94 -5.20 -13.57
C LEU A 90 -4.45 -3.88 -12.99
N LEU A 91 -3.66 -2.80 -13.06
CA LEU A 91 -4.07 -1.51 -12.51
C LEU A 91 -5.18 -0.86 -13.35
N GLN A 92 -5.15 -1.03 -14.66
CA GLN A 92 -6.21 -0.54 -15.54
C GLN A 92 -7.55 -1.18 -15.15
N ARG A 93 -7.58 -2.50 -14.92
CA ARG A 93 -8.79 -3.26 -14.59
C ARG A 93 -9.37 -2.94 -13.21
N ILE A 94 -8.53 -2.74 -12.19
CA ILE A 94 -9.05 -2.39 -10.83
C ILE A 94 -9.51 -0.92 -10.73
N HIS A 95 -9.19 -0.10 -11.72
CA HIS A 95 -9.60 1.31 -11.83
C HIS A 95 -10.62 1.57 -12.95
N ALA A 96 -10.99 0.54 -13.72
CA ALA A 96 -11.99 0.67 -14.77
C ALA A 96 -13.35 1.07 -14.19
N THR A 97 -14.12 1.81 -14.98
CA THR A 97 -15.49 2.23 -14.64
C THR A 97 -16.56 1.39 -15.33
N ASP A 98 -16.19 0.72 -16.42
CA ASP A 98 -17.06 -0.22 -17.14
C ASP A 98 -17.22 -1.49 -16.30
N SER A 99 -18.47 -1.94 -16.10
CA SER A 99 -18.79 -3.15 -15.35
C SER A 99 -18.23 -4.42 -15.97
N ASP A 100 -18.04 -4.43 -17.29
CA ASP A 100 -17.53 -5.59 -18.02
C ASP A 100 -15.99 -5.67 -17.98
N GLU A 101 -15.34 -4.55 -17.66
CA GLU A 101 -13.88 -4.47 -17.56
C GLU A 101 -13.36 -4.46 -16.12
N ILE A 102 -14.13 -3.94 -15.17
CA ILE A 102 -13.70 -3.77 -13.79
C ILE A 102 -13.42 -5.11 -13.11
N MET A 103 -12.32 -5.15 -12.36
CA MET A 103 -11.92 -6.33 -11.60
C MET A 103 -11.76 -6.01 -10.10
N PRO A 104 -12.23 -6.89 -9.21
CA PRO A 104 -13.04 -8.07 -9.48
C PRO A 104 -14.43 -7.71 -10.04
N PRO A 105 -15.06 -8.59 -10.82
CA PRO A 105 -16.37 -8.28 -11.39
C PRO A 105 -17.42 -8.03 -10.28
N PRO A 106 -18.38 -7.10 -10.48
CA PRO A 106 -19.31 -6.67 -9.44
C PRO A 106 -20.09 -7.82 -8.79
N GLU A 107 -20.42 -8.87 -9.55
CA GLU A 107 -21.15 -10.04 -9.08
C GLU A 107 -20.41 -10.83 -7.98
N PHE A 108 -19.09 -10.70 -7.89
CA PHE A 108 -18.30 -11.33 -6.83
C PHE A 108 -18.27 -10.51 -5.53
N SER A 109 -18.78 -9.27 -5.52
CA SER A 109 -18.93 -8.41 -4.33
C SER A 109 -17.65 -8.30 -3.47
N LYS A 110 -16.48 -8.23 -4.11
CA LYS A 110 -15.17 -8.15 -3.47
C LYS A 110 -14.33 -6.95 -3.98
N PRO A 111 -14.84 -5.71 -3.91
CA PRO A 111 -14.09 -4.56 -4.38
C PRO A 111 -12.80 -4.38 -3.57
N LEU A 112 -11.77 -3.82 -4.20
CA LEU A 112 -10.57 -3.38 -3.51
C LEU A 112 -10.80 -2.01 -2.88
N SER A 113 -10.32 -1.82 -1.66
CA SER A 113 -10.19 -0.49 -1.05
C SER A 113 -9.07 0.32 -1.73
N ASP A 114 -9.13 1.64 -1.62
CA ASP A 114 -8.11 2.54 -2.19
C ASP A 114 -6.71 2.24 -1.64
N ARG A 115 -6.61 1.84 -0.37
CA ARG A 115 -5.35 1.42 0.23
C ARG A 115 -4.77 0.18 -0.47
N GLN A 116 -5.60 -0.82 -0.75
CA GLN A 116 -5.16 -2.02 -1.45
C GLN A 116 -4.73 -1.71 -2.88
N LYS A 117 -5.48 -0.86 -3.60
CA LYS A 117 -5.09 -0.40 -4.94
C LYS A 117 -3.74 0.32 -4.91
N SER A 118 -3.51 1.19 -3.92
CA SER A 118 -2.24 1.89 -3.72
C SER A 118 -1.08 0.94 -3.41
N VAL A 119 -1.29 -0.11 -2.59
CA VAL A 119 -0.27 -1.15 -2.34
C VAL A 119 0.14 -1.84 -3.64
N LEU A 120 -0.84 -2.26 -4.46
CA LEU A 120 -0.56 -2.89 -5.76
C LEU A 120 0.17 -1.94 -6.71
N GLN A 121 -0.22 -0.66 -6.73
CA GLN A 121 0.44 0.36 -7.54
C GLN A 121 1.91 0.55 -7.14
N ASN A 122 2.18 0.68 -5.85
CA ASN A 122 3.53 0.87 -5.33
C ASN A 122 4.39 -0.38 -5.54
N TRP A 123 3.83 -1.56 -5.33
CA TRP A 123 4.52 -2.83 -5.60
C TRP A 123 4.94 -2.95 -7.07
N ILE A 124 4.07 -2.61 -8.01
CA ILE A 124 4.40 -2.60 -9.45
C ILE A 124 5.49 -1.57 -9.75
N ARG A 125 5.37 -0.37 -9.17
CA ARG A 125 6.39 0.69 -9.28
C ARG A 125 7.75 0.23 -8.77
N GLN A 126 7.78 -0.59 -7.71
CA GLN A 126 8.98 -1.17 -7.11
C GLN A 126 9.47 -2.46 -7.81
N GLY A 127 8.93 -2.81 -9.00
CA GLY A 127 9.45 -3.90 -9.83
C GLY A 127 8.63 -5.20 -9.81
N ALA A 128 7.47 -5.19 -9.13
CA ALA A 128 6.56 -6.33 -9.05
C ALA A 128 7.28 -7.64 -8.65
N HIS A 129 8.14 -7.58 -7.63
CA HIS A 129 8.86 -8.74 -7.15
C HIS A 129 7.92 -9.67 -6.37
N TYR A 130 7.95 -10.95 -6.73
CA TYR A 130 7.29 -12.00 -5.97
C TYR A 130 8.30 -12.54 -4.95
N ALA A 131 7.79 -12.98 -3.80
CA ALA A 131 8.57 -13.68 -2.79
C ALA A 131 8.02 -15.09 -2.60
N ASP A 132 8.91 -16.02 -2.24
CA ASP A 132 8.50 -17.37 -1.82
C ASP A 132 7.54 -17.31 -0.64
N HIS A 133 6.74 -18.35 -0.47
CA HIS A 133 5.87 -18.43 0.69
C HIS A 133 6.71 -18.43 1.98
N TRP A 134 6.28 -17.68 2.99
CA TRP A 134 7.02 -17.47 4.24
C TRP A 134 7.46 -18.78 4.93
N ALA A 135 6.71 -19.87 4.75
CA ALA A 135 7.03 -21.20 5.28
C ALA A 135 8.34 -21.80 4.73
N PHE A 136 8.83 -21.29 3.58
CA PHE A 136 10.08 -21.73 2.96
C PHE A 136 11.24 -20.75 3.19
N ILE A 137 10.98 -19.62 3.86
CA ILE A 137 12.00 -18.63 4.21
C ILE A 137 12.47 -18.92 5.63
N PRO A 138 13.76 -19.23 5.87
CA PRO A 138 14.27 -19.48 7.22
C PRO A 138 14.00 -18.27 8.15
N PRO A 139 13.38 -18.48 9.33
CA PRO A 139 13.11 -17.38 10.25
C PRO A 139 14.42 -16.79 10.78
N GLN A 140 14.56 -15.47 10.66
CA GLN A 140 15.68 -14.76 11.27
C GLN A 140 15.32 -14.37 12.70
N ARG A 141 16.19 -14.73 13.65
CA ARG A 141 15.99 -14.36 15.05
C ARG A 141 16.35 -12.88 15.23
N PRO A 142 15.42 -12.01 15.65
CA PRO A 142 15.77 -10.63 15.96
C PRO A 142 16.74 -10.57 17.16
N PRO A 143 17.56 -9.53 17.26
CA PRO A 143 18.41 -9.34 18.43
C PRO A 143 17.54 -9.27 19.69
N LEU A 144 17.98 -9.91 20.77
CA LEU A 144 17.30 -9.81 22.05
C LEU A 144 17.35 -8.34 22.51
N PRO A 145 16.24 -7.79 23.04
CA PRO A 145 16.27 -6.47 23.64
C PRO A 145 17.27 -6.46 24.81
N ALA A 146 17.98 -5.35 24.98
CA ALA A 146 18.85 -5.18 26.13
C ALA A 146 17.99 -5.06 27.40
N VAL A 147 17.84 -6.16 28.14
CA VAL A 147 17.08 -6.17 29.39
C VAL A 147 18.02 -5.79 30.53
N ARG A 148 17.65 -4.77 31.32
CA ARG A 148 18.27 -4.56 32.63
C ARG A 148 17.59 -5.52 33.62
N PRO A 149 18.32 -6.41 34.31
CA PRO A 149 17.72 -7.25 35.34
C PRO A 149 17.33 -6.37 36.52
N SER A 150 16.06 -5.98 36.59
CA SER A 150 15.45 -5.45 37.80
C SER A 150 14.21 -6.29 38.05
N ASN A 151 14.17 -6.96 39.22
CA ASN A 151 13.00 -7.52 39.90
C ASN A 151 12.10 -8.60 39.24
N TRP A 152 12.61 -9.44 38.33
CA TRP A 152 11.81 -10.55 37.81
C TRP A 152 11.53 -11.56 38.96
N PRO A 153 10.27 -11.91 39.25
CA PRO A 153 9.96 -12.90 40.27
C PRO A 153 10.49 -14.26 39.81
N VAL A 154 11.37 -14.86 40.61
CA VAL A 154 11.74 -16.27 40.46
C VAL A 154 10.61 -17.12 41.04
N SER A 155 10.17 -18.12 40.28
CA SER A 155 9.12 -19.06 40.67
C SER A 155 9.59 -20.02 41.76
#